data_AF-A0A5M6DD16-F1
#
_entry.id   AF-A0A5M6DD16-F1
#
_cell.length_a   1.000
_cell.length_b   1.000
_cell.length_c   1.000
_cell.angle_alpha   90.00
_cell.angle_beta   90.00
_cell.angle_gamma   90.00
#
_symmetry.space_group_name_H-M   'P 1'
#
loop_
_entity.id
_entity.type
_entity.pdbx_description
1 polymer ?
#
loop_
_entity_poly.entity_id
_entity_poly.type
_entity_poly.pdbx_seq_one_letter_code
_entity_poly.pdbx_strand_id
1 'polypeptide(L)'
;MPRFECGKVGDLVMPRQQPLTALEGQNLFFALKVIDRSERVGRLLGIAENIRPESTGDQTLAGRKGILPVERRPLGQQLWRLEYGEHDVFLLVNQDVAGLSESIGSDPLMYAVVYPEVVRQILTQAIQRGGDPDADDDTWSTLWLSFGLRLHPDHINPPSMDELDAVNEWIEMVVDAFCNQHSLRDRFVQGDLLSRES
;
A
#
# COMPACT_ATOMS: atom_id res chain seq x y z
N MET A 1 -2.34 -24.09 9.91
CA MET A 1 -1.32 -23.61 8.97
C MET A 1 -0.89 -24.77 8.08
N PRO A 2 -0.97 -24.62 6.74
CA PRO A 2 -0.47 -25.63 5.81
C PRO A 2 1.05 -25.79 5.96
N ARG A 3 1.53 -27.01 5.82
CA ARG A 3 2.96 -27.34 5.88
C ARG A 3 3.33 -28.13 4.63
N PHE A 4 4.42 -27.73 3.99
CA PHE A 4 4.90 -28.33 2.76
C PHE A 4 6.26 -28.99 3.03
N GLU A 5 6.43 -30.22 2.55
CA GLU A 5 7.72 -30.92 2.56
C GLU A 5 8.45 -30.56 1.27
N CYS A 6 9.40 -29.61 1.36
CA CYS A 6 10.07 -29.03 0.19
C CYS A 6 11.38 -29.76 -0.20
N GLY A 7 11.66 -30.93 0.37
CA GLY A 7 12.90 -31.67 0.14
C GLY A 7 14.11 -31.12 0.89
N LYS A 8 15.31 -31.30 0.34
CA LYS A 8 16.59 -30.86 0.94
C LYS A 8 17.26 -29.80 0.08
N VAL A 9 18.18 -29.05 0.68
CA VAL A 9 19.05 -28.15 -0.07
C VAL A 9 19.85 -28.96 -1.10
N GLY A 10 19.70 -28.63 -2.39
CA GLY A 10 20.32 -29.36 -3.51
C GLY A 10 19.43 -30.43 -4.16
N ASP A 11 18.30 -30.80 -3.53
CA ASP A 11 17.31 -31.75 -4.06
C ASP A 11 15.91 -31.27 -3.65
N LEU A 12 15.55 -30.10 -4.20
CA LEU A 12 14.30 -29.40 -3.89
C LEU A 12 13.12 -30.14 -4.51
N VAL A 13 12.17 -30.53 -3.66
CA VAL A 13 10.89 -31.08 -4.09
C VAL A 13 9.87 -29.97 -4.00
N MET A 14 9.59 -29.31 -5.12
CA MET A 14 8.55 -28.29 -5.15
C MET A 14 7.19 -28.91 -4.82
N PRO A 15 6.49 -28.45 -3.76
CA PRO A 15 5.14 -28.91 -3.50
C PRO A 15 4.25 -28.55 -4.70
N ARG A 16 3.34 -29.47 -5.06
CA ARG A 16 2.33 -29.19 -6.10
C ARG A 16 1.57 -27.91 -5.74
N GLN A 17 1.30 -27.06 -6.73
CA GLN A 17 0.51 -25.85 -6.53
C GLN A 17 -0.80 -26.20 -5.82
N GLN A 18 -0.92 -25.77 -4.57
CA GLN A 18 -2.06 -26.08 -3.72
C GLN A 18 -2.86 -24.80 -3.51
N PRO A 19 -4.10 -24.73 -4.02
CA PRO A 19 -4.92 -23.55 -3.84
C PRO A 19 -5.30 -23.41 -2.36
N LEU A 20 -5.05 -22.23 -1.80
CA LEU A 20 -5.46 -21.88 -0.44
C LEU A 20 -6.87 -21.27 -0.48
N THR A 21 -7.90 -22.11 -0.58
CA THR A 21 -9.29 -21.70 -0.84
C THR A 21 -10.07 -21.19 0.37
N ALA A 22 -9.52 -21.29 1.58
CA ALA A 22 -10.19 -20.90 2.84
C ALA A 22 -9.61 -19.61 3.44
N LEU A 23 -8.94 -18.78 2.64
CA LEU A 23 -8.41 -17.49 3.07
C LEU A 23 -9.42 -16.40 2.74
N GLU A 24 -10.01 -15.82 3.77
CA GLU A 24 -10.92 -14.67 3.65
C GLU A 24 -10.17 -13.40 4.05
N GLY A 25 -10.24 -12.35 3.22
CA GLY A 25 -9.58 -11.06 3.46
C GLY A 25 -8.98 -10.45 2.19
N GLN A 26 -9.09 -9.13 2.02
CA GLN A 26 -8.59 -8.41 0.84
C GLN A 26 -7.07 -8.14 0.92
N ASN A 27 -6.52 -8.03 2.14
CA ASN A 27 -5.09 -7.88 2.41
C ASN A 27 -4.58 -9.09 3.20
N LEU A 28 -4.09 -10.10 2.50
CA LEU A 28 -3.46 -11.26 3.13
C LEU A 28 -1.95 -11.04 3.20
N PHE A 29 -1.36 -11.35 4.35
CA PHE A 29 0.08 -11.43 4.54
C PHE A 29 0.43 -12.84 4.99
N PHE A 30 1.57 -13.33 4.52
CA PHE A 30 2.06 -14.66 4.83
C PHE A 30 3.39 -14.60 5.58
N ALA A 31 3.58 -15.56 6.48
CA ALA A 31 4.86 -15.85 7.07
C ALA A 31 5.36 -17.21 6.56
N LEU A 32 6.57 -17.23 5.99
CA LEU A 32 7.28 -18.43 5.60
C LEU A 32 8.31 -18.78 6.67
N LYS A 33 8.20 -19.98 7.25
CA LYS A 33 9.17 -20.52 8.21
C LYS A 33 9.80 -21.78 7.64
N VAL A 34 11.12 -21.75 7.46
CA VAL A 34 11.92 -22.89 7.01
C VAL A 34 12.50 -23.58 8.24
N ILE A 35 12.16 -24.84 8.46
CA ILE A 35 12.53 -25.60 9.66
C ILE A 35 13.25 -26.88 9.24
N ASP A 36 14.47 -27.07 9.75
CA ASP A 36 15.17 -28.36 9.71
C ASP A 36 14.59 -29.28 10.77
N ARG A 37 14.30 -30.52 10.38
CA ARG A 37 13.73 -31.56 11.24
C ARG A 37 14.65 -32.77 11.41
N SER A 38 15.88 -32.69 10.95
CA SER A 38 16.86 -33.79 11.09
C SER A 38 17.19 -34.11 12.55
N GLU A 39 17.04 -33.13 13.45
CA GLU A 39 17.22 -33.27 14.89
C GLU A 39 15.88 -33.45 15.64
N ARG A 40 15.95 -33.99 16.87
CA ARG A 40 14.78 -34.22 17.75
C ARG A 40 14.04 -32.92 18.11
N VAL A 41 14.75 -31.79 18.07
CA VAL A 41 14.18 -30.44 18.17
C VAL A 41 14.39 -29.80 16.80
N GLY A 42 13.30 -29.45 16.11
CA GLY A 42 13.40 -28.82 14.80
C GLY A 42 14.07 -27.45 14.90
N ARG A 43 15.08 -27.19 14.08
CA ARG A 43 15.84 -25.93 14.05
C ARG A 43 15.21 -24.99 13.01
N LEU A 44 14.94 -23.74 13.40
CA LEU A 44 14.52 -22.71 12.45
C LEU A 44 15.74 -22.29 11.61
N LEU A 45 15.68 -22.54 10.30
CA LEU A 45 16.74 -22.18 9.35
C LEU A 45 16.54 -20.79 8.76
N GLY A 46 15.29 -20.34 8.67
CA GLY A 46 14.95 -19.04 8.10
C GLY A 46 13.50 -18.68 8.34
N ILE A 47 13.25 -17.38 8.40
CA ILE A 47 11.93 -16.80 8.51
C ILE A 47 11.83 -15.63 7.55
N ALA A 48 10.70 -15.53 6.85
CA ALA A 48 10.30 -14.35 6.11
C ALA A 48 8.86 -14.04 6.53
N GLU A 49 8.61 -12.82 6.95
CA GLU A 49 7.31 -12.35 7.43
C GLU A 49 6.80 -11.26 6.47
N ASN A 50 5.51 -10.91 6.57
CA ASN A 50 4.87 -9.91 5.70
C ASN A 50 4.95 -10.23 4.19
N ILE A 51 5.08 -11.50 3.82
CA ILE A 51 5.08 -11.91 2.41
C ILE A 51 3.71 -11.61 1.83
N ARG A 52 3.66 -10.71 0.85
CA ARG A 52 2.44 -10.38 0.13
C ARG A 52 2.19 -11.43 -0.95
N PRO A 53 0.98 -12.02 -1.03
CA PRO A 53 0.63 -12.83 -2.18
C PRO A 53 0.65 -11.97 -3.45
N GLU A 54 1.16 -12.55 -4.52
CA GLU A 54 0.81 -12.12 -5.87
C GLU A 54 -0.68 -12.45 -6.09
N SER A 55 -1.55 -11.51 -5.75
CA SER A 55 -2.98 -11.67 -6.02
C SER A 55 -3.23 -11.48 -7.51
N THR A 56 -3.97 -12.40 -8.10
CA THR A 56 -4.62 -12.26 -9.41
C THR A 56 -5.99 -11.55 -9.31
N GLY A 57 -6.32 -10.99 -8.13
CA GLY A 57 -7.59 -10.29 -7.86
C GLY A 57 -7.58 -8.80 -8.21
N ASP A 58 -8.72 -8.36 -8.75
CA ASP A 58 -9.09 -7.07 -9.31
C ASP A 58 -7.97 -6.03 -9.46
N GLN A 59 -7.42 -6.08 -10.67
CA GLN A 59 -6.75 -4.97 -11.32
C GLN A 59 -7.49 -3.67 -10.99
N THR A 60 -6.76 -2.68 -10.46
CA THR A 60 -7.18 -1.29 -10.61
C THR A 60 -7.50 -1.03 -12.10
N LEU A 61 -8.25 0.02 -12.44
CA LEU A 61 -8.46 0.41 -13.85
C LEU A 61 -7.15 0.51 -14.68
N ALA A 62 -5.98 0.55 -14.01
CA ALA A 62 -4.63 0.57 -14.58
C ALA A 62 -3.81 -0.73 -14.43
N GLY A 63 -4.38 -1.85 -13.96
CA GLY A 63 -3.69 -3.15 -13.90
C GLY A 63 -2.53 -3.25 -12.90
N ARG A 64 -2.33 -2.27 -12.03
CA ARG A 64 -1.24 -2.22 -11.03
C ARG A 64 -1.78 -2.31 -9.61
N LYS A 65 -1.15 -3.14 -8.78
CA LYS A 65 -1.41 -3.26 -7.33
C LYS A 65 -0.92 -1.98 -6.64
N GLY A 66 -1.82 -1.28 -5.94
CA GLY A 66 -1.50 -0.02 -5.27
C GLY A 66 -0.57 -0.22 -4.07
N ILE A 67 0.30 0.77 -3.82
CA ILE A 67 1.15 0.83 -2.62
C ILE A 67 0.35 1.06 -1.32
N LEU A 68 -0.94 1.44 -1.44
CA LEU A 68 -1.84 1.68 -0.33
C LEU A 68 -2.92 0.59 -0.21
N PRO A 69 -2.80 -0.34 0.73
CA PRO A 69 -3.91 -1.23 1.08
C PRO A 69 -5.08 -0.47 1.70
N VAL A 70 -6.31 -0.87 1.34
CA VAL A 70 -7.56 -0.31 1.89
C VAL A 70 -8.21 -1.34 2.80
N GLU A 71 -8.67 -0.94 3.99
CA GLU A 71 -9.33 -1.83 4.96
C GLU A 71 -10.61 -1.24 5.53
N ARG A 72 -11.61 -2.10 5.76
CA ARG A 72 -12.88 -1.71 6.39
C ARG A 72 -12.78 -1.83 7.91
N ARG A 73 -13.11 -0.77 8.63
CA ARG A 73 -13.07 -0.74 10.11
C ARG A 73 -14.23 0.08 10.68
N PRO A 74 -14.66 -0.17 11.94
CA PRO A 74 -15.59 0.72 12.63
C PRO A 74 -14.86 2.02 12.98
N LEU A 75 -15.20 3.11 12.29
CA LEU A 75 -14.55 4.42 12.46
C LEU A 75 -15.47 5.47 13.13
N GLY A 76 -16.67 5.08 13.54
CA GLY A 76 -17.66 5.99 14.14
C GLY A 76 -18.12 7.02 13.10
N GLN A 77 -17.82 8.30 13.33
CA GLN A 77 -18.21 9.39 12.42
C GLN A 77 -17.13 9.73 11.38
N GLN A 78 -15.92 9.17 11.47
CA GLN A 78 -14.89 9.37 10.46
C GLN A 78 -15.19 8.50 9.25
N LEU A 79 -15.12 9.04 8.03
CA LEU A 79 -15.31 8.27 6.81
C LEU A 79 -14.08 7.44 6.47
N TRP A 80 -12.90 8.00 6.69
CA TRP A 80 -11.63 7.34 6.47
C TRP A 80 -10.56 7.92 7.40
N ARG A 81 -9.48 7.16 7.61
CA ARG A 81 -8.23 7.64 8.24
C ARG A 81 -7.07 6.77 7.80
N LEU A 82 -5.85 7.29 7.94
CA LEU A 82 -4.66 6.47 7.81
C LEU A 82 -4.32 5.77 9.13
N GLU A 83 -3.86 4.53 9.04
CA GLU A 83 -3.29 3.78 10.14
C GLU A 83 -1.86 3.37 9.77
N TYR A 84 -0.89 3.94 10.51
CA TYR A 84 0.53 3.69 10.29
C TYR A 84 0.98 2.55 11.19
N GLY A 85 1.32 1.42 10.59
CA GLY A 85 2.01 0.33 11.24
C GLY A 85 3.52 0.52 11.27
N GLU A 86 4.21 -0.54 11.68
CA GLU A 86 5.67 -0.63 11.65
C GLU A 86 6.17 -0.83 10.21
N HIS A 87 5.54 -1.74 9.45
CA HIS A 87 5.96 -2.10 8.10
C HIS A 87 5.01 -1.61 7.00
N ASP A 88 3.73 -1.41 7.33
CA ASP A 88 2.68 -1.02 6.38
C ASP A 88 1.95 0.27 6.80
N VAL A 89 1.31 0.91 5.82
CA VAL A 89 0.32 1.97 6.04
C VAL A 89 -0.99 1.57 5.37
N PHE A 90 -2.11 1.76 6.07
CA PHE A 90 -3.44 1.38 5.59
C PHE A 90 -4.35 2.59 5.47
N LEU A 91 -5.13 2.64 4.39
CA LEU A 91 -6.31 3.50 4.30
C LEU A 91 -7.48 2.78 4.94
N LEU A 92 -7.80 3.14 6.17
CA LEU A 92 -8.98 2.64 6.84
C LEU A 92 -10.21 3.39 6.35
N VAL A 93 -11.25 2.65 6.03
CA VAL A 93 -12.53 3.14 5.53
C VAL A 93 -13.64 2.67 6.45
N ASN A 94 -14.60 3.55 6.71
CA ASN A 94 -15.68 3.26 7.64
C ASN A 94 -16.60 2.16 7.08
N GLN A 95 -16.61 1.03 7.76
CA GLN A 95 -17.42 -0.13 7.39
C GLN A 95 -18.92 0.12 7.54
N ASP A 96 -19.31 1.09 8.39
CA ASP A 96 -20.71 1.40 8.68
C ASP A 96 -21.35 2.26 7.57
N VAL A 97 -20.55 2.68 6.57
CA VAL A 97 -21.01 3.42 5.38
C VAL A 97 -21.00 2.48 4.18
N ALA A 98 -22.19 2.06 3.76
CA ALA A 98 -22.36 1.14 2.64
C ALA A 98 -21.75 1.68 1.33
N GLY A 99 -20.96 0.86 0.64
CA GLY A 99 -20.33 1.21 -0.64
C GLY A 99 -19.13 2.17 -0.56
N LEU A 100 -18.71 2.56 0.65
CA LEU A 100 -17.65 3.55 0.81
C LEU A 100 -16.29 3.01 0.33
N SER A 101 -15.96 1.75 0.62
CA SER A 101 -14.66 1.17 0.23
C SER A 101 -14.53 0.97 -1.28
N GLU A 102 -15.65 0.73 -1.97
CA GLU A 102 -15.71 0.57 -3.41
C GLU A 102 -15.60 1.94 -4.08
N SER A 103 -16.35 2.93 -3.58
CA SER A 103 -16.33 4.29 -4.10
C SER A 103 -14.99 4.99 -3.88
N ILE A 104 -14.32 4.82 -2.74
CA ILE A 104 -13.08 5.56 -2.44
C ILE A 104 -12.01 5.39 -3.53
N GLY A 105 -11.91 4.22 -4.15
CA GLY A 105 -10.94 3.91 -5.20
C GLY A 105 -11.46 4.00 -6.63
N SER A 106 -12.79 4.07 -6.84
CA SER A 106 -13.40 4.00 -8.18
C SER A 106 -14.23 5.23 -8.56
N ASP A 107 -14.80 5.91 -7.56
CA ASP A 107 -15.55 7.14 -7.75
C ASP A 107 -14.59 8.32 -8.00
N PRO A 108 -14.72 9.05 -9.13
CA PRO A 108 -13.81 10.14 -9.45
C PRO A 108 -13.81 11.29 -8.44
N LEU A 109 -14.96 11.60 -7.83
CA LEU A 109 -15.09 12.65 -6.81
C LEU A 109 -14.29 12.26 -5.56
N MET A 110 -14.55 11.05 -5.06
CA MET A 110 -13.88 10.53 -3.86
C MET A 110 -12.38 10.41 -4.08
N TYR A 111 -11.97 9.86 -5.23
CA TYR A 111 -10.57 9.71 -5.56
C TYR A 111 -9.85 11.06 -5.62
N ALA A 112 -10.45 12.06 -6.28
CA ALA A 112 -9.86 13.39 -6.44
C ALA A 112 -9.73 14.17 -5.12
N VAL A 113 -10.60 13.91 -4.14
CA VAL A 113 -10.58 14.61 -2.84
C VAL A 113 -9.74 13.86 -1.80
N VAL A 114 -9.79 12.52 -1.81
CA VAL A 114 -9.13 11.69 -0.79
C VAL A 114 -7.66 11.45 -1.10
N TYR A 115 -7.32 11.04 -2.34
CA TYR A 115 -5.98 10.54 -2.63
C TYR A 115 -4.87 11.60 -2.58
N PRO A 116 -5.07 12.86 -3.03
CA PRO A 116 -4.06 13.91 -2.84
C PRO A 116 -3.70 14.12 -1.37
N GLU A 117 -4.70 14.12 -0.50
CA GLU A 117 -4.51 14.28 0.94
C GLU A 117 -3.85 13.06 1.58
N VAL A 118 -4.19 11.86 1.12
CA VAL A 118 -3.52 10.62 1.52
C VAL A 118 -2.03 10.65 1.15
N VAL A 119 -1.69 11.03 -0.08
CA VAL A 119 -0.29 11.15 -0.53
C VAL A 119 0.45 12.14 0.37
N ARG A 120 -0.15 13.31 0.61
CA ARG A 120 0.39 14.35 1.50
C ARG A 120 0.70 13.82 2.89
N GLN A 121 -0.29 13.23 3.57
CA GLN A 121 -0.13 12.74 4.93
C GLN A 121 0.94 11.65 5.04
N ILE A 122 0.98 10.72 4.09
CA ILE A 122 1.94 9.62 4.13
C ILE A 122 3.36 10.13 3.91
N LEU A 123 3.58 11.03 2.94
CA LEU A 123 4.90 11.62 2.70
C LEU A 123 5.38 12.46 3.89
N THR A 124 4.48 13.28 4.46
CA THR A 124 4.78 14.01 5.70
C THR A 124 5.20 13.07 6.82
N GLN A 125 4.45 11.99 7.05
CA GLN A 125 4.74 11.05 8.11
C GLN A 125 6.02 10.25 7.85
N ALA A 126 6.34 9.93 6.59
CA ALA A 126 7.56 9.22 6.20
C ALA A 126 8.81 10.07 6.48
N ILE A 127 8.79 11.35 6.06
CA ILE A 127 9.88 12.31 6.31
C ILE A 127 10.05 12.53 7.82
N GLN A 128 8.95 12.72 8.56
CA GLN A 128 8.98 12.88 10.02
C GLN A 128 9.59 11.69 10.77
N ARG A 129 9.43 10.47 10.25
CA ARG A 129 10.03 9.26 10.83
C ARG A 129 11.46 9.02 10.36
N GLY A 130 12.03 9.91 9.55
CA GLY A 130 13.38 9.79 9.01
C GLY A 130 13.51 8.68 7.99
N GLY A 131 12.45 8.42 7.21
CA GLY A 131 12.52 7.47 6.09
C GLY A 131 13.56 7.89 5.05
N ASP A 132 14.12 6.90 4.38
CA ASP A 132 15.14 7.09 3.35
C ASP A 132 14.66 6.41 2.05
N PRO A 133 14.47 7.14 0.93
CA PRO A 133 14.03 6.54 -0.33
C PRO A 133 15.02 5.51 -0.91
N ASP A 134 16.29 5.55 -0.48
CA ASP A 134 17.38 4.69 -0.96
C ASP A 134 17.67 3.51 -0.01
N ALA A 135 16.90 3.36 1.08
CA ALA A 135 17.04 2.22 1.99
C ALA A 135 16.71 0.89 1.30
N ASP A 136 17.48 -0.15 1.62
CA ASP A 136 17.24 -1.53 1.16
C ASP A 136 16.25 -2.25 2.09
N ASP A 137 15.07 -1.64 2.29
CA ASP A 137 13.95 -2.23 3.01
C ASP A 137 12.61 -1.96 2.32
N ASP A 138 11.64 -2.83 2.60
CA ASP A 138 10.27 -2.72 2.05
C ASP A 138 9.32 -2.00 3.02
N THR A 139 9.83 -1.13 3.90
CA THR A 139 8.95 -0.38 4.81
C THR A 139 8.09 0.60 4.02
N TRP A 140 6.88 0.86 4.51
CA TRP A 140 6.00 1.83 3.86
C TRP A 140 6.67 3.19 3.67
N SER A 141 7.49 3.66 4.62
CA SER A 141 8.19 4.94 4.50
C SER A 141 9.13 4.96 3.31
N THR A 142 9.96 3.92 3.14
CA THR A 142 10.88 3.78 2.01
C THR A 142 10.11 3.73 0.70
N LEU A 143 9.09 2.86 0.60
CA LEU A 143 8.28 2.69 -0.61
C LEU A 143 7.58 3.99 -1.03
N TRP A 144 7.04 4.75 -0.07
CA TRP A 144 6.33 6.00 -0.35
C TRP A 144 7.27 7.16 -0.68
N LEU A 145 8.45 7.25 -0.05
CA LEU A 145 9.46 8.25 -0.43
C LEU A 145 10.03 7.94 -1.80
N SER A 146 10.33 6.67 -2.09
CA SER A 146 10.70 6.20 -3.43
C SER A 146 9.62 6.52 -4.48
N PHE A 147 8.34 6.39 -4.12
CA PHE A 147 7.23 6.81 -4.98
C PHE A 147 7.21 8.32 -5.20
N GLY A 148 7.34 9.12 -4.13
CA GLY A 148 7.40 10.57 -4.23
C GLY A 148 8.57 11.06 -5.08
N LEU A 149 9.77 10.49 -4.90
CA LEU A 149 10.96 10.79 -5.70
C LEU A 149 10.74 10.53 -7.20
N ARG A 150 10.04 9.44 -7.56
CA ARG A 150 9.70 9.14 -8.95
C ARG A 150 8.68 10.11 -9.55
N LEU A 151 7.81 10.70 -8.73
CA LEU A 151 6.81 11.68 -9.16
C LEU A 151 7.34 13.11 -9.17
N HIS A 152 8.30 13.43 -8.30
CA HIS A 152 8.88 14.76 -8.21
C HIS A 152 9.37 15.20 -9.60
N PRO A 153 8.99 16.39 -10.10
CA PRO A 153 9.29 16.81 -11.48
C PRO A 153 10.78 16.71 -11.85
N ASP A 154 11.63 17.06 -10.89
CA ASP A 154 13.09 17.06 -11.06
C ASP A 154 13.80 15.85 -10.41
N HIS A 155 13.06 14.85 -9.93
CA HIS A 155 13.62 13.68 -9.23
C HIS A 155 14.56 14.04 -8.07
N ILE A 156 14.18 15.03 -7.26
CA ILE A 156 14.96 15.51 -6.13
C ILE A 156 14.56 14.71 -4.88
N ASN A 157 15.55 14.32 -4.08
CA ASN A 157 15.33 13.64 -2.80
C ASN A 157 14.56 14.54 -1.81
N PRO A 158 13.74 13.95 -0.92
CA PRO A 158 13.03 14.72 0.09
C PRO A 158 14.02 15.51 0.96
N PRO A 159 13.74 16.79 1.27
CA PRO A 159 14.55 17.58 2.19
C PRO A 159 14.55 17.00 3.60
N SER A 160 15.50 17.46 4.41
CA SER A 160 15.56 17.11 5.83
C SER A 160 14.50 17.88 6.63
N MET A 161 14.04 17.29 7.75
CA MET A 161 12.94 17.82 8.56
C MET A 161 13.30 19.14 9.29
N ASP A 162 14.56 19.55 9.29
CA ASP A 162 15.00 20.87 9.76
C ASP A 162 14.62 22.01 8.79
N GLU A 163 14.29 21.70 7.54
CA GLU A 163 13.87 22.64 6.51
C GLU A 163 12.36 22.52 6.22
N LEU A 164 11.52 22.80 7.23
CA LEU A 164 10.06 22.59 7.16
C LEU A 164 9.40 23.19 5.91
N ASP A 165 9.81 24.38 5.49
CA ASP A 165 9.25 25.04 4.30
C ASP A 165 9.63 24.28 3.02
N ALA A 166 10.87 23.78 2.92
CA ALA A 166 11.32 22.96 1.80
C ALA A 166 10.62 21.60 1.79
N VAL A 167 10.39 20.98 2.95
CA VAL A 167 9.61 19.74 3.07
C VAL A 167 8.19 19.95 2.54
N ASN A 168 7.52 21.03 2.95
CA ASN A 168 6.18 21.33 2.49
C ASN A 168 6.14 21.56 0.97
N GLU A 169 7.06 22.36 0.43
CA GLU A 169 7.17 22.62 -1.00
C GLU A 169 7.39 21.33 -1.80
N TRP A 170 8.32 20.47 -1.35
CA TRP A 170 8.59 19.19 -2.00
C TRP A 170 7.34 18.29 -2.02
N ILE A 171 6.61 18.21 -0.90
CA ILE A 171 5.38 17.42 -0.82
C ILE A 171 4.31 17.98 -1.76
N GLU A 172 4.12 19.30 -1.82
CA GLU A 172 3.15 19.91 -2.74
C GLU A 172 3.52 19.65 -4.21
N MET A 173 4.80 19.74 -4.59
CA MET A 173 5.24 19.41 -5.94
C MET A 173 4.93 17.96 -6.33
N VAL A 174 5.15 17.02 -5.40
CA VAL A 174 4.80 15.60 -5.61
C VAL A 174 3.29 15.40 -5.72
N VAL A 175 2.50 16.07 -4.88
CA VAL A 175 1.03 15.98 -4.92
C VAL A 175 0.48 16.60 -6.21
N ASP A 176 1.03 17.72 -6.67
CA ASP A 176 0.66 18.32 -7.95
C ASP A 176 0.99 17.39 -9.12
N ALA A 177 2.17 16.78 -9.11
CA ALA A 177 2.56 15.78 -10.10
C ALA A 177 1.62 14.56 -10.09
N PHE A 178 1.24 14.06 -8.91
CA PHE A 178 0.25 13.01 -8.75
C PHE A 178 -1.12 13.41 -9.34
N CYS A 179 -1.61 14.61 -8.98
CA CYS A 179 -2.88 15.13 -9.47
C CYS A 179 -2.90 15.24 -11.00
N ASN A 180 -1.79 15.71 -11.59
CA ASN A 180 -1.63 15.86 -13.03
C ASN A 180 -1.56 14.51 -13.75
N GLN A 181 -0.77 13.56 -13.23
CA GLN A 181 -0.66 12.21 -13.79
C GLN A 181 -2.01 11.49 -13.86
N HIS A 182 -2.88 11.72 -12.87
CA HIS A 182 -4.20 11.13 -12.80
C HIS A 182 -5.32 12.01 -13.37
N SER A 183 -4.99 13.20 -13.89
CA SER A 183 -5.93 14.19 -14.44
C SER A 183 -7.14 14.43 -13.53
N LEU A 184 -6.90 14.57 -12.23
CA LEU A 184 -7.95 14.48 -11.20
C LEU A 184 -9.05 15.52 -11.38
N ARG A 185 -8.67 16.77 -11.66
CA ARG A 185 -9.64 17.85 -11.93
C ARG A 185 -10.55 17.53 -13.12
N ASP A 186 -9.97 17.05 -14.21
CA ASP A 186 -10.73 16.83 -15.44
C ASP A 186 -11.67 15.62 -15.27
N ARG A 187 -11.21 14.56 -14.58
CA ARG A 187 -12.04 13.41 -14.20
C ARG A 187 -13.16 13.79 -13.23
N PHE A 188 -12.89 14.69 -12.28
CA PHE A 188 -13.89 15.24 -11.36
C PHE A 188 -14.99 15.98 -12.13
N VAL A 189 -14.61 16.90 -13.02
CA VAL A 189 -15.57 17.69 -13.81
C VAL A 189 -16.44 16.79 -14.68
N GLN A 190 -15.84 15.78 -15.32
CA GLN A 190 -16.60 14.81 -16.13
C GLN A 190 -17.56 13.97 -15.28
N GLY A 191 -17.15 13.52 -14.08
CA GLY A 191 -17.99 12.75 -13.17
C GLY A 191 -19.16 13.55 -12.60
N ASP A 192 -18.95 14.83 -12.26
CA ASP A 192 -19.99 15.73 -11.75
C ASP A 192 -21.06 16.01 -12.81
N LEU A 193 -20.65 16.23 -14.06
CA LEU A 193 -21.58 16.47 -15.17
C LEU A 193 -22.51 15.27 -15.40
N LEU A 194 -21.97 14.05 -15.42
CA LEU A 194 -22.77 12.83 -15.61
C LEU A 194 -23.77 12.59 -14.46
N SER A 195 -23.40 12.98 -13.23
CA SER A 195 -24.24 12.82 -12.04
C SER A 195 -25.41 13.81 -11.97
N ARG A 196 -25.31 14.94 -12.66
CA ARG A 196 -26.35 15.99 -12.71
C ARG A 196 -27.40 15.77 -13.81
N GLU A 197 -27.09 14.94 -14.79
CA GLU A 197 -28.00 14.60 -15.91
C GLU A 197 -28.83 13.32 -15.66
N SER A 198 -28.60 12.62 -14.54
CA SER A 198 -29.27 11.38 -14.13
C SER A 198 -30.30 11.61 -13.03
#